data_AF-A0A923G302-F1
#
_entry.id   AF-A0A923G302-F1
#
_cell.length_a   1.000
_cell.length_b   1.000
_cell.length_c   1.000
_cell.angle_alpha   90.00
_cell.angle_beta   90.00
_cell.angle_gamma   90.00
#
_symmetry.space_group_name_H-M   'P 1'
#
loop_
_entity.id
_entity.type
_entity.pdbx_description
1 polymer ?
#
loop_
_entity_poly.entity_id
_entity_poly.type
_entity_poly.pdbx_seq_one_letter_code
_entity_poly.pdbx_strand_id
1 'polypeptide(L)'
;MRIPSRVIGGVLVATLLTQLTACGTLFYPDRRGQIEGKIDPVVAALDAIGILFYVIPGLIAFGIDFATGAIYYPGGTTAQVDPAKLKPAIDADGKVDNAKLQAILESELGQRLPLNDPRLIQHRGSVEQLAAYGLVPAA
;
A
#
# COMPACT_ATOMS: atom_id res chain seq x y z
N MET A 1 34.70 36.89 7.49
CA MET A 1 34.42 36.05 6.30
C MET A 1 33.09 36.49 5.70
N ARG A 2 33.08 37.06 4.49
CA ARG A 2 31.82 37.34 3.76
C ARG A 2 31.51 36.10 2.92
N ILE A 3 30.56 35.28 3.36
CA ILE A 3 30.10 34.14 2.57
C ILE A 3 29.44 34.73 1.31
N PRO A 4 29.87 34.34 0.10
CA PRO A 4 29.31 34.88 -1.13
C PRO A 4 27.81 34.54 -1.19
N SER A 5 26.99 35.52 -1.55
CA SER A 5 25.52 35.41 -1.63
C SER A 5 25.04 34.27 -2.55
N ARG A 6 25.89 33.82 -3.49
CA ARG A 6 25.65 32.64 -4.32
C ARG A 6 25.68 31.31 -3.55
N VAL A 7 26.52 31.19 -2.52
CA VAL A 7 26.57 30.00 -1.65
C VAL A 7 25.34 29.96 -0.75
N ILE A 8 24.92 31.11 -0.21
CA ILE A 8 23.68 31.21 0.59
C ILE A 8 22.47 30.84 -0.28
N GLY A 9 22.39 31.38 -1.51
CA GLY A 9 21.33 31.03 -2.46
C GLY A 9 21.32 29.53 -2.81
N GLY A 10 22.49 28.92 -3.02
CA GLY A 10 22.60 27.49 -3.28
C GLY A 10 22.12 26.62 -2.12
N VAL A 11 22.49 26.98 -0.88
CA VAL A 11 22.03 26.29 0.34
C VAL A 11 20.52 26.43 0.52
N LEU A 12 19.95 27.61 0.25
CA LEU A 12 18.50 27.86 0.32
C LEU A 12 17.72 27.05 -0.71
N VAL A 13 18.21 26.96 -1.96
CA VAL A 13 17.57 26.14 -2.99
C VAL A 13 17.66 24.65 -2.64
N ALA A 14 18.83 24.19 -2.17
CA ALA A 14 19.01 22.80 -1.76
C ALA A 14 18.06 22.42 -0.60
N THR A 15 17.90 23.29 0.40
CA THR A 15 16.97 23.10 1.53
C THR A 15 15.51 23.12 1.12
N LEU A 16 15.15 23.95 0.14
CA LEU A 16 13.77 24.00 -0.35
C LEU A 16 13.43 22.75 -1.16
N LEU A 17 14.36 22.29 -1.99
CA LEU A 17 14.19 21.08 -2.80
C LEU A 17 14.08 19.82 -1.92
N THR A 18 14.90 19.70 -0.87
CA THR A 18 14.80 18.55 0.06
C THR A 18 13.48 18.54 0.83
N GLN A 19 12.93 19.71 1.19
CA GLN A 19 11.62 19.79 1.85
C GLN A 19 10.46 19.41 0.93
N LEU A 20 10.57 19.65 -0.38
CA LEU A 20 9.55 19.24 -1.35
C LEU A 20 9.60 17.72 -1.63
N THR A 21 10.78 17.10 -1.56
CA THR A 21 10.95 15.65 -1.81
C THR A 21 10.59 14.75 -0.63
N ALA A 22 10.61 15.29 0.59
CA ALA A 22 10.30 14.54 1.82
C ALA A 22 8.79 14.36 2.07
N CYS A 23 7.92 14.93 1.24
CA CYS A 23 6.50 14.62 1.27
C CYS A 23 6.26 13.46 0.27
N GLY A 24 6.56 12.22 0.64
CA GLY A 24 6.26 11.05 -0.21
C GLY A 24 4.79 10.99 -0.63
N THR A 25 3.91 11.55 0.21
CA THR A 25 2.52 11.88 -0.07
C THR A 25 2.26 12.70 -1.36
N LEU A 26 3.20 13.53 -1.81
CA LEU A 26 3.12 14.32 -3.05
C LEU A 26 3.52 13.48 -4.28
N PHE A 27 4.53 12.62 -4.13
CA PHE A 27 5.03 11.76 -5.21
C PHE A 27 4.19 10.50 -5.40
N TYR A 28 3.53 10.03 -4.34
CA TYR A 28 2.75 8.81 -4.33
C TYR A 28 1.33 9.03 -3.79
N PRO A 29 0.51 9.87 -4.45
CA PRO A 29 -0.86 10.15 -4.01
C PRO A 29 -1.75 8.90 -4.02
N ASP A 30 -1.46 7.93 -4.89
CA ASP A 30 -2.23 6.69 -5.02
C ASP A 30 -2.09 5.74 -3.83
N ARG A 31 -1.14 6.00 -2.92
CA ARG A 31 -0.89 5.21 -1.71
C ARG A 31 -1.64 5.74 -0.49
N ARG A 32 -2.39 6.83 -0.64
CA ARG A 32 -3.14 7.45 0.46
C ARG A 32 -4.24 6.52 0.97
N GLY A 33 -4.30 6.34 2.30
CA GLY A 33 -5.30 5.50 2.96
C GLY A 33 -4.84 4.06 3.23
N GLN A 34 -3.63 3.70 2.82
CA GLN A 34 -3.01 2.41 3.17
C GLN A 34 -2.29 2.52 4.51
N ILE A 35 -3.01 2.23 5.60
CA ILE A 35 -2.46 2.26 6.96
C ILE A 35 -1.79 0.94 7.38
N GLU A 36 -1.81 -0.07 6.51
CA GLU A 36 -1.14 -1.36 6.69
C GLU A 36 -0.46 -1.81 5.39
N GLY A 37 0.74 -2.38 5.50
CA GLY A 37 1.49 -2.88 4.36
C GLY A 37 2.97 -3.10 4.64
N LYS A 38 3.71 -3.56 3.62
CA LYS A 38 5.18 -3.58 3.66
C LYS A 38 5.70 -2.17 3.43
N ILE A 39 6.67 -1.75 4.24
CA ILE A 39 7.36 -0.46 4.07
C ILE A 39 8.12 -0.45 2.74
N ASP A 40 7.93 0.60 1.94
CA ASP A 40 8.73 0.87 0.74
C ASP A 40 10.11 1.40 1.20
N PRO A 41 11.19 0.63 0.97
CA PRO A 41 12.53 1.01 1.43
C PRO A 41 13.05 2.27 0.76
N VAL A 42 12.54 2.64 -0.43
CA VAL A 42 12.94 3.87 -1.11
C VAL A 42 12.39 5.08 -0.34
N VAL A 43 11.10 5.07 -0.01
CA VAL A 43 10.46 6.17 0.73
C VAL A 43 11.07 6.28 2.13
N ALA A 44 11.23 5.16 2.84
CA ALA A 44 11.86 5.16 4.15
C ALA A 44 13.31 5.67 4.14
N ALA A 45 14.08 5.38 3.08
CA ALA A 45 15.44 5.90 2.94
C ALA A 45 15.45 7.42 2.69
N LEU A 46 14.51 7.94 1.90
CA LEU A 46 14.37 9.38 1.66
C LEU A 46 14.02 10.13 2.95
N ASP A 47 13.10 9.59 3.75
CA ASP A 47 12.77 10.15 5.08
C ASP A 47 13.97 10.09 6.04
N ALA A 48 14.71 8.97 6.04
CA ALA A 48 15.91 8.82 6.87
C ALA A 48 16.99 9.86 6.50
N ILE A 49 17.16 10.15 5.21
CA ILE A 49 18.02 11.23 4.74
C ILE A 49 17.49 12.59 5.23
N GLY A 50 16.18 12.81 5.16
CA GLY A 50 15.53 14.01 5.70
C GLY A 50 15.81 14.22 7.19
N ILE A 51 15.69 13.15 7.99
CA ILE A 51 15.99 13.15 9.42
C ILE A 51 17.47 13.42 9.70
N LEU A 52 18.37 12.83 8.90
CA LEU A 52 19.83 12.98 9.06
C LEU A 52 20.28 14.44 8.94
N PHE A 53 19.72 15.19 7.98
CA PHE A 53 20.10 16.60 7.74
C PHE A 53 19.21 17.60 8.50
N TYR A 54 17.94 17.25 8.75
CA TYR A 54 16.95 18.11 9.39
C TYR A 54 16.05 17.31 10.33
N VAL A 55 16.50 17.11 11.58
CA VAL A 55 15.83 16.23 12.55
C VAL A 55 14.34 16.55 12.71
N ILE A 56 13.98 17.79 13.05
CA ILE A 56 12.56 18.15 13.30
C ILE A 56 11.73 18.03 12.01
N PRO A 57 12.11 18.65 10.88
CA PRO A 57 11.37 18.51 9.62
C PRO A 57 11.27 17.07 9.11
N GLY A 58 12.35 16.29 9.23
CA GLY A 58 12.40 14.90 8.78
C GLY A 58 11.50 13.97 9.61
N LEU A 59 11.42 14.17 10.93
CA LEU A 59 10.49 13.40 11.77
C LEU A 59 9.03 13.72 11.44
N ILE A 60 8.71 14.98 11.11
CA ILE A 60 7.37 15.38 10.67
C ILE A 60 7.02 14.70 9.35
N ALA A 61 7.93 14.75 8.36
CA ALA A 61 7.77 14.11 7.06
C ALA A 61 7.51 12.59 7.21
N PHE A 62 8.38 11.90 7.96
CA PHE A 62 8.23 10.48 8.25
C PHE A 62 6.88 10.15 8.91
N GLY A 63 6.44 10.96 9.87
CA GLY A 63 5.14 10.79 10.52
C GLY A 63 3.96 11.00 9.56
N ILE A 64 4.04 11.97 8.65
CA ILE A 64 3.01 12.23 7.64
C ILE A 64 2.95 11.06 6.65
N ASP A 65 4.08 10.57 6.16
CA ASP A 65 4.11 9.47 5.20
C ASP A 65 3.66 8.14 5.84
N PHE A 66 3.88 7.96 7.14
CA PHE A 66 3.31 6.85 7.91
C PHE A 66 1.79 6.99 8.11
N ALA A 67 1.30 8.18 8.48
CA ALA A 67 -0.11 8.43 8.76
C ALA A 67 -0.97 8.43 7.48
N THR A 68 -0.40 8.86 6.35
CA THR A 68 -1.08 8.89 5.06
C THR A 68 -0.97 7.56 4.31
N GLY A 69 0.04 6.75 4.61
CA GLY A 69 0.30 5.48 3.96
C GLY A 69 1.33 5.54 2.82
N ALA A 70 1.89 6.71 2.52
CA ALA A 70 2.91 6.87 1.49
C ALA A 70 4.19 6.07 1.75
N ILE A 71 4.49 5.76 3.01
CA ILE A 71 5.64 4.95 3.40
C ILE A 71 5.49 3.47 3.01
N TYR A 72 4.28 3.00 2.74
CA TYR A 72 4.04 1.62 2.35
C TYR A 72 4.15 1.46 0.83
N TYR A 73 4.40 0.23 0.37
CA TYR A 73 4.20 -0.11 -1.04
C TYR A 73 2.77 0.21 -1.47
N PRO A 74 2.54 0.56 -2.75
CA PRO A 74 1.19 0.69 -3.27
C PRO A 74 0.46 -0.63 -3.01
N GLY A 75 -0.72 -0.50 -2.40
CA GLY A 75 -1.59 -1.59 -2.00
C GLY A 75 -1.71 -2.61 -3.11
N GLY A 76 -1.63 -3.87 -2.68
CA GLY A 76 -1.43 -5.00 -3.59
C GLY A 76 -2.40 -4.97 -4.76
N THR A 77 -1.88 -5.35 -5.93
CA THR A 77 -2.71 -5.68 -7.09
C THR A 77 -3.78 -6.67 -6.64
N THR A 78 -5.03 -6.24 -6.58
CA THR A 78 -6.14 -7.13 -6.25
C THR A 78 -6.34 -8.04 -7.45
N ALA A 79 -5.82 -9.27 -7.36
CA ALA A 79 -6.11 -10.30 -8.33
C ALA A 79 -7.54 -10.79 -8.09
N GLN A 80 -8.48 -10.36 -8.93
CA GLN A 80 -9.85 -10.83 -8.91
C GLN A 80 -10.01 -11.97 -9.92
N VAL A 81 -10.48 -13.12 -9.44
CA VAL A 81 -10.95 -14.20 -10.32
C VAL A 81 -12.37 -13.86 -10.76
N ASP A 82 -12.68 -14.11 -12.04
CA ASP A 82 -14.02 -13.93 -12.59
C ASP A 82 -15.07 -14.61 -11.69
N PRO A 83 -16.07 -13.87 -11.17
CA PRO A 83 -17.12 -14.42 -10.32
C PRO A 83 -17.87 -15.60 -10.93
N ALA A 84 -17.99 -15.66 -12.27
CA ALA A 84 -18.61 -16.80 -12.95
C ALA A 84 -17.84 -18.11 -12.71
N LYS A 85 -16.51 -18.05 -12.60
CA LYS A 85 -15.65 -19.19 -12.30
C LYS A 85 -15.65 -19.57 -10.81
N LEU A 86 -16.08 -18.65 -9.93
CA LEU A 86 -16.18 -18.88 -8.49
C LEU A 86 -17.54 -19.49 -8.09
N LYS A 87 -18.58 -19.40 -8.93
CA LYS A 87 -19.91 -20.01 -8.68
C LYS A 87 -19.86 -21.49 -8.24
N PRO A 88 -19.02 -22.37 -8.83
CA PRO A 88 -18.91 -23.76 -8.40
C PRO A 88 -18.39 -23.95 -6.97
N ALA A 89 -17.69 -22.97 -6.41
CA ALA A 89 -17.19 -23.01 -5.04
C ALA A 89 -18.24 -22.59 -3.99
N ILE A 90 -19.44 -22.17 -4.40
CA ILE A 90 -20.53 -21.85 -3.48
C ILE A 90 -21.46 -23.08 -3.41
N ASP A 91 -21.74 -23.55 -2.20
CA ASP A 91 -22.68 -24.64 -1.97
C ASP A 91 -24.14 -24.17 -2.08
N ALA A 92 -25.08 -25.11 -2.03
CA ALA A 92 -26.52 -24.79 -2.13
C ALA A 92 -27.03 -23.92 -0.96
N ASP A 93 -26.30 -23.89 0.16
CA ASP A 93 -26.61 -23.10 1.34
C ASP A 93 -25.95 -21.70 1.29
N GLY A 94 -25.25 -21.36 0.20
CA GLY A 94 -24.56 -20.09 0.02
C GLY A 94 -23.23 -19.97 0.76
N LYS A 95 -22.67 -21.07 1.29
CA LYS A 95 -21.36 -21.10 1.93
C LYS A 95 -20.28 -21.44 0.92
N VAL A 96 -19.07 -20.96 1.21
CA VAL A 96 -17.89 -21.21 0.38
C VAL A 96 -17.29 -22.57 0.74
N ASP A 97 -17.22 -23.46 -0.25
CA ASP A 97 -16.50 -24.72 -0.21
C ASP A 97 -15.00 -24.46 -0.45
N ASN A 98 -14.21 -24.47 0.63
CA ASN A 98 -12.78 -24.22 0.57
C ASN A 98 -12.03 -25.23 -0.31
N ALA A 99 -12.49 -26.48 -0.43
CA ALA A 99 -11.81 -27.46 -1.27
C ALA A 99 -11.96 -27.12 -2.76
N LYS A 100 -13.17 -26.73 -3.19
CA LYS A 100 -13.43 -26.29 -4.56
C LYS A 100 -12.81 -24.93 -4.86
N LEU A 101 -12.89 -23.98 -3.93
CA LEU A 101 -12.24 -22.68 -4.08
C LEU A 101 -10.74 -22.83 -4.24
N GLN A 102 -10.10 -23.70 -3.45
CA GLN A 102 -8.68 -23.98 -3.57
C GLN A 102 -8.31 -24.53 -4.96
N ALA A 103 -9.12 -25.45 -5.50
CA ALA A 103 -8.90 -25.99 -6.84
C ALA A 103 -9.01 -24.92 -7.93
N ILE A 104 -9.99 -24.01 -7.83
CA ILE A 104 -10.14 -22.90 -8.77
C ILE A 104 -8.94 -21.95 -8.68
N LEU A 105 -8.56 -21.54 -7.47
CA LEU A 105 -7.41 -20.66 -7.27
C LEU A 105 -6.11 -21.31 -7.76
N GLU A 106 -5.92 -22.62 -7.55
CA GLU A 106 -4.75 -23.35 -8.04
C GLU A 106 -4.70 -23.37 -9.58
N SER A 107 -5.86 -23.49 -10.24
CA SER A 107 -5.94 -23.45 -11.71
C SER A 107 -5.69 -22.07 -12.31
N GLU A 108 -6.17 -20.99 -11.67
CA GLU A 108 -6.06 -19.62 -12.19
C GLU A 108 -4.72 -18.96 -11.81
N LEU A 109 -4.19 -19.26 -10.62
CA LEU A 109 -2.95 -18.64 -10.10
C LEU A 109 -1.71 -19.51 -10.35
N GLY A 110 -1.89 -20.79 -10.70
CA GLY A 110 -0.78 -21.75 -10.81
C GLY A 110 -0.08 -22.04 -9.48
N GLN A 111 -0.68 -21.64 -8.35
CA GLN A 111 -0.14 -21.81 -7.01
C GLN A 111 -1.20 -22.39 -6.07
N ARG A 112 -0.79 -23.37 -5.26
CA ARG A 112 -1.65 -23.97 -4.23
C ARG A 112 -1.72 -23.08 -2.99
N LEU A 113 -2.88 -22.49 -2.72
CA LEU A 113 -3.14 -21.70 -1.51
C LEU A 113 -3.84 -22.57 -0.45
N PRO A 114 -3.26 -22.77 0.74
CA PRO A 114 -3.87 -23.59 1.77
C PRO A 114 -5.01 -22.84 2.46
N LEU A 115 -6.24 -23.04 1.98
CA LEU A 115 -7.44 -22.36 2.52
C LEU A 115 -7.90 -22.93 3.88
N ASN A 116 -7.30 -24.02 4.34
CA ASN A 116 -7.57 -24.64 5.64
C ASN A 116 -6.51 -24.31 6.70
N ASP A 117 -5.58 -23.39 6.42
CA ASP A 117 -4.59 -22.95 7.42
C ASP A 117 -5.30 -22.13 8.52
N PRO A 118 -5.10 -22.42 9.81
CA PRO A 118 -5.70 -21.64 10.91
C PRO A 118 -5.26 -20.16 10.94
N ARG A 119 -4.18 -19.81 10.22
CA ARG A 119 -3.72 -18.43 10.06
C ARG A 119 -4.39 -17.70 8.88
N LEU A 120 -5.28 -18.36 8.14
CA LEU A 120 -6.02 -17.73 7.05
C LEU A 120 -6.96 -16.67 7.63
N ILE A 121 -6.73 -15.41 7.24
CA ILE A 121 -7.60 -14.30 7.59
C ILE A 121 -8.67 -14.20 6.49
N GLN A 122 -9.93 -14.46 6.85
CA GLN A 122 -11.07 -14.27 5.96
C GLN A 122 -11.75 -12.95 6.28
N HIS A 123 -11.79 -12.03 5.32
CA HIS A 123 -12.59 -10.82 5.41
C HIS A 123 -13.93 -11.05 4.71
N ARG A 124 -15.03 -10.74 5.39
CA ARG A 124 -16.38 -10.72 4.83
C ARG A 124 -16.92 -9.32 4.98
N GLY A 125 -17.65 -8.84 3.98
CA GLY A 125 -18.23 -7.51 4.00
C GLY A 125 -19.47 -7.44 3.12
N SER A 126 -20.26 -6.39 3.32
CA SER A 126 -21.33 -6.03 2.39
C SER A 126 -20.76 -5.65 1.02
N VAL A 127 -21.63 -5.58 0.02
CA VAL A 127 -21.25 -5.17 -1.36
C VAL A 127 -20.58 -3.79 -1.34
N GLU A 128 -21.07 -2.88 -0.51
CA GLU A 128 -20.53 -1.53 -0.34
C GLU A 128 -19.15 -1.55 0.32
N GLN A 129 -18.95 -2.42 1.31
CA GLN A 129 -17.64 -2.59 1.97
C GLN A 129 -16.62 -3.19 1.02
N LEU A 130 -16.99 -4.20 0.22
CA LEU A 130 -16.12 -4.79 -0.80
C LEU A 130 -15.77 -3.79 -1.90
N ALA A 131 -16.74 -2.99 -2.35
CA ALA A 131 -16.53 -1.92 -3.32
C ALA A 131 -15.58 -0.84 -2.80
N ALA A 132 -15.62 -0.51 -1.49
CA ALA A 132 -14.66 0.40 -0.88
C ALA A 132 -13.21 -0.13 -0.92
N TYR A 133 -13.01 -1.45 -1.01
CA TYR A 133 -11.71 -2.09 -1.26
C TYR A 133 -11.40 -2.28 -2.75
N GLY A 134 -12.20 -1.70 -3.66
CA GLY A 134 -12.04 -1.86 -5.11
C GLY A 134 -12.38 -3.26 -5.63
N LEU A 135 -12.97 -4.12 -4.79
CA LEU A 135 -13.46 -5.44 -5.17
C LEU A 135 -14.90 -5.25 -5.62
N VAL A 136 -15.12 -5.14 -6.94
CA VAL A 136 -16.48 -5.01 -7.47
C VAL A 136 -17.06 -6.41 -7.64
N PRO A 137 -18.03 -6.83 -6.81
CA PRO A 137 -18.70 -8.11 -7.03
C PRO A 137 -19.58 -7.98 -8.27
N ALA A 138 -19.08 -8.45 -9.42
CA ALA A 138 -19.91 -8.70 -10.58
C ALA A 138 -20.61 -10.05 -10.37
N ALA A 139 -21.83 -10.05 -9.83
CA ALA A 139 -22.61 -11.27 -9.60
C ALA A 139 -22.91 -12.05 -10.90
#